data_AF-A0AAV0HR80-F1
#
_entry.id   AF-A0AAV0HR80-F1
#
_cell.length_a   1.000
_cell.length_b   1.000
_cell.length_c   1.000
_cell.angle_alpha   90.00
_cell.angle_beta   90.00
_cell.angle_gamma   90.00
#
_symmetry.space_group_name_H-M   'P 1'
#
loop_
_entity.id
_entity.type
_entity.pdbx_description
1 polymer ?
#
loop_
_entity_poly.entity_id
_entity_poly.type
_entity_poly.pdbx_seq_one_letter_code
_entity_poly.pdbx_strand_id
1 'polypeptide(L)'
;MASLPLTPSSTAVPANLLRQPCSLLPLSSNLKPTAGGRFRRTRPNLSSQPNVAPVDKQESITATTNPKIDYGVVGVHHVGILCDNLETSLEFYQGMLGLEINEARPHDKLPYRGAWLWVGAEMIHLMELPNPDPLTGRPEHGGRDRHACLAIRDVSKLKEILDEAGHPYTLSRSGRPAIFTRDPDANALEFTQVD
;
A
#
# COMPACT_ATOMS: atom_id res chain seq x y z
N MET A 1 -31.51 9.38 57.08
CA MET A 1 -31.95 8.08 56.52
C MET A 1 -32.13 8.27 55.02
N ALA A 2 -31.10 7.97 54.24
CA ALA A 2 -31.15 8.03 52.79
C ALA A 2 -30.38 6.83 52.25
N SER A 3 -31.10 5.99 51.51
CA SER A 3 -30.71 4.65 51.08
C SER A 3 -29.70 4.67 49.93
N LEU A 4 -28.69 3.81 50.02
CA LEU A 4 -27.73 3.49 48.96
C LEU A 4 -28.37 2.52 47.93
N PRO A 5 -28.07 2.62 46.63
CA PRO A 5 -28.45 1.61 45.66
C PRO A 5 -27.41 0.47 45.60
N LEU A 6 -27.94 -0.75 45.55
CA LEU A 6 -27.24 -2.03 45.46
C LEU A 6 -26.68 -2.25 44.04
N THR A 7 -25.40 -2.61 43.95
CA THR A 7 -24.77 -3.14 42.73
C THR A 7 -24.97 -4.66 42.63
N PRO A 8 -25.37 -5.23 41.49
CA PRO A 8 -25.35 -6.68 41.31
C PRO A 8 -23.95 -7.18 40.94
N SER A 9 -23.55 -8.23 41.64
CA SER A 9 -22.32 -9.00 41.49
C SER A 9 -22.39 -9.87 40.23
N SER A 10 -21.42 -9.73 39.32
CA SER A 10 -21.28 -10.60 38.14
C SER A 10 -20.39 -11.78 38.48
N THR A 11 -20.98 -12.97 38.42
CA THR A 11 -20.34 -14.26 38.60
C THR A 11 -19.37 -14.59 37.47
N ALA A 12 -18.23 -15.18 37.85
CA ALA A 12 -17.18 -15.68 36.99
C ALA A 12 -17.63 -16.91 36.17
N VAL A 13 -17.14 -17.00 34.93
CA VAL A 13 -17.20 -18.19 34.08
C VAL A 13 -15.76 -18.70 33.89
N PRO A 14 -15.44 -19.95 34.26
CA PRO A 14 -14.19 -20.58 33.83
C PRO A 14 -14.48 -21.68 32.80
N ALA A 15 -13.69 -21.74 31.72
CA ALA A 15 -13.14 -23.00 31.16
C ALA A 15 -12.40 -22.74 29.83
N ASN A 16 -11.07 -22.75 29.93
CA ASN A 16 -10.20 -23.72 29.27
C ASN A 16 -10.59 -24.17 27.84
N LEU A 17 -9.93 -23.61 26.83
CA LEU A 17 -9.82 -24.23 25.50
C LEU A 17 -8.32 -24.39 25.17
N LEU A 18 -7.76 -25.55 25.53
CA LEU A 18 -6.46 -26.00 25.04
C LEU A 18 -6.53 -26.13 23.51
N ARG A 19 -5.84 -25.25 22.79
CA ARG A 19 -5.45 -25.49 21.39
C ARG A 19 -4.21 -26.39 21.38
N GLN A 20 -4.34 -27.59 20.82
CA GLN A 20 -3.19 -28.40 20.44
C GLN A 20 -2.62 -27.92 19.09
N PRO A 21 -1.29 -28.03 18.87
CA PRO A 21 -0.64 -27.58 17.65
C PRO A 21 -0.74 -28.62 16.52
N CYS A 22 -1.05 -28.12 15.31
CA CYS A 22 -1.04 -28.89 14.07
C CYS A 22 0.40 -29.15 13.63
N SER A 23 0.73 -30.41 13.36
CA SER A 23 2.07 -30.88 13.01
C SER A 23 2.43 -30.63 11.54
N LEU A 24 3.64 -30.11 11.35
CA LEU A 24 4.35 -29.97 10.08
C LEU A 24 4.76 -31.34 9.53
N LEU A 25 4.59 -31.55 8.23
CA LEU A 25 5.37 -32.50 7.44
C LEU A 25 5.87 -31.81 6.17
N PRO A 26 7.18 -31.87 5.84
CA PRO A 26 7.71 -31.37 4.58
C PRO A 26 7.68 -32.49 3.52
N LEU A 27 7.37 -32.15 2.27
CA LEU A 27 7.67 -33.02 1.13
C LEU A 27 8.79 -32.37 0.31
N SER A 28 9.89 -33.10 0.21
CA SER A 28 11.11 -32.72 -0.49
C SER A 28 11.14 -33.28 -1.92
N SER A 29 11.97 -32.60 -2.74
CA SER A 29 12.77 -33.13 -3.86
C SER A 29 12.19 -33.12 -5.29
N ASN A 30 12.66 -32.11 -6.03
CA ASN A 30 13.54 -32.20 -7.21
C ASN A 30 13.22 -33.21 -8.32
N LEU A 31 12.88 -32.66 -9.50
CA LEU A 31 13.20 -33.24 -10.82
C LEU A 31 13.62 -32.13 -11.80
N LYS A 32 14.90 -32.13 -12.17
CA LYS A 32 15.46 -31.71 -13.48
C LYS A 32 16.10 -32.98 -14.05
N PRO A 33 16.07 -33.29 -15.36
CA PRO A 33 17.07 -32.72 -16.30
C PRO A 33 16.60 -32.68 -17.79
N THR A 34 17.11 -31.84 -18.69
CA THR A 34 18.20 -32.06 -19.70
C THR A 34 17.91 -31.06 -20.85
N ALA A 35 18.82 -30.19 -21.32
CA ALA A 35 20.01 -30.38 -22.16
C ALA A 35 19.76 -30.78 -23.63
N GLY A 36 20.14 -29.90 -24.58
CA GLY A 36 20.69 -30.29 -25.88
C GLY A 36 19.99 -29.74 -27.13
N GLY A 37 20.70 -28.93 -27.94
CA GLY A 37 20.24 -28.57 -29.29
C GLY A 37 21.01 -27.44 -29.99
N ARG A 38 22.31 -27.66 -30.26
CA ARG A 38 23.16 -26.77 -31.07
C ARG A 38 22.97 -27.12 -32.55
N PHE A 39 22.64 -26.18 -33.43
CA PHE A 39 22.82 -26.35 -34.88
C PHE A 39 23.43 -25.10 -35.53
N ARG A 40 24.47 -25.34 -36.33
CA ARG A 40 25.34 -24.35 -36.99
C ARG A 40 24.92 -24.20 -38.46
N ARG A 41 24.83 -22.93 -38.89
CA ARG A 41 25.14 -22.31 -40.20
C ARG A 41 24.77 -23.04 -41.50
N THR A 42 24.09 -22.32 -42.40
CA THR A 42 24.62 -21.92 -43.73
C THR A 42 23.77 -20.78 -44.32
N ARG A 43 24.41 -19.80 -44.97
CA ARG A 43 23.81 -18.82 -45.90
C ARG A 43 24.09 -19.30 -47.32
N PRO A 44 23.26 -18.95 -48.31
CA PRO A 44 23.80 -18.11 -49.37
C PRO A 44 22.91 -16.93 -49.76
N ASN A 45 23.55 -16.06 -50.54
CA ASN A 45 23.31 -14.67 -50.87
C ASN A 45 22.48 -14.53 -52.17
N LEU A 46 21.49 -13.62 -52.23
CA LEU A 46 21.20 -12.87 -53.48
C LEU A 46 20.31 -11.63 -53.25
N SER A 47 20.86 -10.49 -53.66
CA SER A 47 20.27 -9.22 -54.12
C SER A 47 18.84 -8.79 -53.70
N SER A 48 18.79 -7.67 -53.00
CA SER A 48 18.09 -6.45 -53.44
C SER A 48 18.29 -5.38 -52.37
N GLN A 49 18.71 -4.17 -52.76
CA GLN A 49 18.70 -3.04 -51.84
C GLN A 49 17.29 -2.48 -51.76
N PRO A 50 16.79 -2.22 -50.54
CA PRO A 50 15.90 -1.09 -50.33
C PRO A 50 16.50 -0.12 -49.30
N ASN A 51 16.30 1.17 -49.57
CA ASN A 51 16.62 2.30 -48.71
C ASN A 51 16.19 2.06 -47.25
N VAL A 52 17.16 2.11 -46.34
CA VAL A 52 16.93 2.20 -44.89
C VAL A 52 16.73 3.67 -44.54
N ALA A 53 15.47 4.09 -44.42
CA ALA A 53 15.13 5.26 -43.60
C ALA A 53 15.07 4.77 -42.13
N PRO A 54 15.67 5.49 -41.17
CA PRO A 54 15.74 5.01 -39.80
C PRO A 54 14.39 5.15 -39.09
N VAL A 55 13.94 4.03 -38.54
CA VAL A 55 13.47 3.81 -37.16
C VAL A 55 12.94 5.04 -36.42
N ASP A 56 11.64 4.97 -36.11
CA ASP A 56 10.97 5.37 -34.88
C ASP A 56 11.62 6.50 -34.09
N LYS A 57 11.18 7.74 -34.36
CA LYS A 57 11.18 8.77 -33.33
C LYS A 57 10.04 8.45 -32.37
N GLN A 58 10.35 7.58 -31.41
CA GLN A 58 9.69 7.62 -30.13
C GLN A 58 9.92 9.02 -29.58
N GLU A 59 8.86 9.83 -29.56
CA GLU A 59 8.89 11.16 -28.96
C GLU A 59 9.22 10.99 -27.47
N SER A 60 10.52 11.06 -27.17
CA SER A 60 11.01 11.25 -25.83
C SER A 60 10.40 12.55 -25.35
N ILE A 61 9.58 12.48 -24.31
CA ILE A 61 9.15 13.64 -23.54
C ILE A 61 10.44 14.26 -22.99
N THR A 62 11.05 15.15 -23.75
CA THR A 62 12.15 15.98 -23.28
C THR A 62 11.54 16.91 -22.26
N ALA A 63 11.69 16.57 -20.99
CA ALA A 63 11.40 17.46 -19.88
C ALA A 63 12.11 18.79 -20.17
N THR A 64 11.32 19.83 -20.42
CA THR A 64 11.82 21.19 -20.61
C THR A 64 12.44 21.61 -19.29
N THR A 65 13.76 21.40 -19.14
CA THR A 65 14.51 21.82 -17.95
C THR A 65 14.49 23.34 -17.92
N ASN A 66 13.62 23.91 -17.08
CA ASN A 66 13.66 25.33 -16.76
C ASN A 66 15.01 25.61 -16.09
N PRO A 67 15.94 26.35 -16.72
CA PRO A 67 17.31 26.51 -16.23
C PRO A 67 17.40 27.29 -14.91
N LYS A 68 16.26 27.68 -14.33
CA LYS A 68 16.14 28.40 -13.06
C LYS A 68 15.96 27.48 -11.84
N ILE A 69 15.72 26.18 -12.03
CA ILE A 69 15.55 25.21 -10.96
C ILE A 69 16.50 24.04 -11.22
N ASP A 70 17.72 24.14 -10.71
CA ASP A 70 18.80 23.14 -10.85
C ASP A 70 18.72 22.00 -9.84
N TYR A 71 17.81 22.11 -8.87
CA TYR A 71 17.52 21.06 -7.88
C TYR A 71 16.47 20.03 -8.36
N GLY A 72 15.81 20.25 -9.51
CA GLY A 72 15.13 19.20 -10.27
C GLY A 72 14.06 18.38 -9.54
N VAL A 73 12.99 19.01 -9.05
CA VAL A 73 11.82 18.28 -8.53
C VAL A 73 11.13 17.51 -9.65
N VAL A 74 11.03 16.18 -9.54
CA VAL A 74 10.47 15.29 -10.58
C VAL A 74 9.16 14.61 -10.17
N GLY A 75 8.77 14.65 -8.90
CA GLY A 75 7.57 13.99 -8.39
C GLY A 75 7.57 13.86 -6.87
N VAL A 76 6.48 13.28 -6.35
CA VAL A 76 6.38 12.90 -4.93
C VAL A 76 6.95 11.50 -4.78
N HIS A 77 8.13 11.36 -4.17
CA HIS A 77 8.77 10.05 -4.02
C HIS A 77 8.05 9.13 -3.00
N HIS A 78 7.53 9.68 -1.91
CA HIS A 78 6.82 8.92 -0.88
C HIS A 78 6.04 9.83 0.06
N VAL A 79 5.14 9.21 0.83
CA VAL A 79 4.45 9.83 1.96
C VAL A 79 4.88 9.12 3.25
N GLY A 80 5.35 9.89 4.24
CA GLY A 80 5.64 9.38 5.58
C GLY A 80 4.38 9.38 6.44
N ILE A 81 4.13 8.27 7.13
CA ILE A 81 2.99 8.09 8.04
C ILE A 81 3.51 7.52 9.36
N LEU A 82 3.13 8.19 10.45
CA LEU A 82 3.42 7.71 11.81
C LEU A 82 2.32 6.78 12.26
N CYS A 83 2.72 5.69 12.92
CA CYS A 83 1.81 4.75 13.56
C CYS A 83 2.25 4.44 15.00
N ASP A 84 1.31 4.14 15.88
CA ASP A 84 1.60 3.70 17.25
C ASP A 84 2.01 2.21 17.29
N ASN A 85 1.40 1.39 16.43
CA ASN A 85 1.70 -0.03 16.32
C ASN A 85 1.81 -0.48 14.85
N LEU A 86 2.97 -1.04 14.48
CA LEU A 86 3.23 -1.47 13.11
C LEU A 86 2.31 -2.62 12.68
N GLU A 87 2.05 -3.62 13.52
CA GLU A 87 1.21 -4.76 13.15
C GLU A 87 -0.23 -4.32 12.85
N THR A 88 -0.84 -3.50 13.71
CA THR A 88 -2.17 -2.93 13.50
C THR A 88 -2.22 -2.08 12.23
N SER A 89 -1.15 -1.34 11.94
CA SER A 89 -1.04 -0.61 10.68
C SER A 89 -0.95 -1.55 9.47
N LEU A 90 -0.18 -2.63 9.53
CA LEU A 90 -0.06 -3.58 8.43
C LEU A 90 -1.37 -4.35 8.19
N GLU A 91 -2.15 -4.65 9.24
CA GLU A 91 -3.50 -5.19 9.09
C GLU A 91 -4.40 -4.27 8.25
N PHE A 92 -4.29 -2.95 8.45
CA PHE A 92 -5.00 -1.96 7.64
C PHE A 92 -4.40 -1.82 6.23
N TYR A 93 -3.12 -1.47 6.11
CA TYR A 93 -2.52 -1.14 4.83
C TYR A 93 -2.27 -2.35 3.92
N GLN A 94 -1.83 -3.50 4.45
CA GLN A 94 -1.68 -4.72 3.66
C GLN A 94 -2.96 -5.55 3.63
N GLY A 95 -3.59 -5.74 4.80
CA GLY A 95 -4.75 -6.61 4.91
C GLY A 95 -5.99 -6.04 4.24
N MET A 96 -6.39 -4.82 4.62
CA MET A 96 -7.61 -4.19 4.09
C MET A 96 -7.37 -3.51 2.74
N LEU A 97 -6.29 -2.74 2.59
CA LEU A 97 -6.01 -1.99 1.35
C LEU A 97 -5.22 -2.79 0.31
N GLY A 98 -4.66 -3.95 0.67
CA GLY A 98 -3.93 -4.81 -0.27
C GLY A 98 -2.57 -4.28 -0.71
N LEU A 99 -1.96 -3.33 0.02
CA LEU A 99 -0.64 -2.81 -0.34
C LEU A 99 0.46 -3.85 -0.08
N GLU A 100 1.46 -3.88 -0.94
CA GLU A 100 2.57 -4.83 -0.86
C GLU A 100 3.80 -4.19 -0.18
N ILE A 101 4.57 -5.01 0.53
CA ILE A 101 5.86 -4.60 1.11
C ILE A 101 6.86 -4.32 -0.01
N ASN A 102 7.60 -3.23 0.14
CA ASN A 102 8.73 -2.90 -0.71
C ASN A 102 10.01 -3.58 -0.22
N GLU A 103 10.29 -4.76 -0.76
CA GLU A 103 11.50 -5.54 -0.49
C GLU A 103 12.81 -4.84 -0.89
N ALA A 104 12.76 -3.82 -1.77
CA ALA A 104 13.94 -3.02 -2.11
C ALA A 104 14.35 -2.07 -0.96
N ARG A 105 13.48 -1.89 0.05
CA ARG A 105 13.73 -1.10 1.25
C ARG A 105 13.48 -1.96 2.51
N PRO A 106 14.37 -2.90 2.82
CA PRO A 106 14.16 -3.85 3.89
C PRO A 106 14.13 -3.15 5.27
N HIS A 107 13.29 -3.67 6.16
CA HIS A 107 13.01 -3.07 7.47
C HIS A 107 14.25 -3.05 8.39
N ASP A 108 15.21 -3.95 8.19
CA ASP A 108 16.44 -4.05 8.98
C ASP A 108 17.40 -2.86 8.77
N LYS A 109 17.16 -2.06 7.72
CA LYS A 109 17.88 -0.81 7.45
C LYS A 109 17.24 0.42 8.10
N LEU A 110 16.06 0.27 8.70
CA LEU A 110 15.42 1.36 9.43
C LEU A 110 16.00 1.44 10.85
N PRO A 111 16.26 2.65 11.39
CA PRO A 111 16.73 2.82 12.77
C PRO A 111 15.59 2.70 13.81
N TYR A 112 14.40 2.25 13.37
CA TYR A 112 13.18 2.07 14.15
C TYR A 112 12.31 0.98 13.49
N ARG A 113 11.25 0.54 14.18
CA ARG A 113 10.25 -0.35 13.59
C ARG A 113 9.47 0.42 12.52
N GLY A 114 9.31 -0.19 11.36
CA GLY A 114 8.62 0.45 10.24
C GLY A 114 8.60 -0.43 9.00
N ALA A 115 7.92 0.04 7.98
CA ALA A 115 7.80 -0.66 6.70
C ALA A 115 7.68 0.34 5.54
N TRP A 116 8.17 -0.07 4.38
CA TRP A 116 7.90 0.60 3.11
C TRP A 116 6.86 -0.20 2.35
N LEU A 117 5.80 0.47 1.90
CA LEU A 117 4.72 -0.13 1.13
C LEU A 117 4.65 0.49 -0.26
N TRP A 118 4.44 -0.34 -1.27
CA TRP A 118 4.27 0.13 -2.64
C TRP A 118 2.89 0.77 -2.85
N VAL A 119 2.88 1.90 -3.57
CA VAL A 119 1.69 2.55 -4.11
C VAL A 119 1.98 2.94 -5.57
N GLY A 120 1.80 1.98 -6.48
CA GLY A 120 2.25 2.14 -7.86
C GLY A 120 3.77 2.27 -7.93
N ALA A 121 4.27 3.38 -8.48
CA ALA A 121 5.71 3.68 -8.51
C ALA A 121 6.21 4.38 -7.23
N GLU A 122 5.30 4.94 -6.43
CA GLU A 122 5.61 5.67 -5.21
C GLU A 122 5.42 4.78 -3.97
N MET A 123 5.65 5.32 -2.78
CA MET A 123 5.62 4.55 -1.55
C MET A 123 4.90 5.25 -0.40
N ILE A 124 4.37 4.44 0.52
CA ILE A 124 4.08 4.85 1.90
C ILE A 124 5.22 4.35 2.78
N HIS A 125 5.72 5.21 3.65
CA HIS A 125 6.71 4.88 4.67
C HIS A 125 6.02 4.91 6.04
N LEU A 126 5.71 3.72 6.56
CA LEU A 126 5.19 3.54 7.91
C LEU A 126 6.33 3.56 8.91
N MET A 127 6.19 4.40 9.93
CA MET A 127 7.20 4.60 10.97
C MET A 127 6.53 4.46 12.34
N GLU A 128 6.91 3.43 13.09
CA GLU A 128 6.44 3.24 14.47
C GLU A 128 7.26 4.16 15.39
N LEU A 129 6.77 5.38 15.55
CA LEU A 129 7.41 6.47 16.27
C LEU A 129 6.34 7.33 16.97
N PRO A 130 6.69 8.08 18.02
CA PRO A 130 5.74 8.94 18.72
C PRO A 130 5.02 9.90 17.77
N ASN A 131 3.69 9.80 17.72
CA ASN A 131 2.86 10.66 16.90
C ASN A 131 2.56 11.97 17.64
N PRO A 132 3.03 13.14 17.16
CA PRO A 132 2.74 14.42 17.80
C PRO A 132 1.32 14.92 17.52
N ASP A 133 0.61 14.33 16.56
CA ASP A 133 -0.70 14.78 16.13
C ASP A 133 -1.83 14.21 17.00
N PRO A 134 -2.89 14.99 17.27
CA PRO A 134 -4.04 14.49 18.01
C PRO A 134 -4.82 13.47 17.19
N LEU A 135 -5.22 12.38 17.86
CA LEU A 135 -6.09 11.35 17.32
C LEU A 135 -7.58 11.80 17.31
N THR A 136 -7.94 12.71 18.21
CA THR A 136 -9.31 13.22 18.37
C THR A 136 -9.41 14.70 17.98
N GLY A 137 -10.63 15.21 17.79
CA GLY A 137 -10.86 16.60 17.39
C GLY A 137 -10.51 16.91 15.93
N ARG A 138 -10.18 15.87 15.14
CA ARG A 138 -9.96 15.98 13.69
C ARG A 138 -11.31 16.14 12.96
N PRO A 139 -11.37 16.87 11.84
CA PRO A 139 -12.58 16.95 11.04
C PRO A 139 -13.10 15.56 10.64
N GLU A 140 -14.40 15.33 10.75
CA GLU A 140 -15.01 14.05 10.35
C GLU A 140 -14.68 13.69 8.89
N HIS A 141 -14.82 14.66 7.98
CA HIS A 141 -14.48 14.48 6.57
C HIS A 141 -12.98 14.69 6.33
N GLY A 142 -12.28 13.63 5.89
CA GLY A 142 -10.83 13.65 5.65
C GLY A 142 -10.35 14.72 4.66
N GLY A 143 -11.18 15.11 3.69
CA GLY A 143 -10.86 16.19 2.75
C GLY A 143 -10.76 17.59 3.37
N ARG A 144 -11.10 17.75 4.66
CA ARG A 144 -10.87 18.98 5.45
C ARG A 144 -9.69 18.87 6.41
N ASP A 145 -8.94 17.78 6.35
CA ASP A 145 -7.79 17.48 7.19
C ASP A 145 -6.53 17.33 6.31
N ARG A 146 -5.35 17.26 6.93
CA ARG A 146 -4.13 16.80 6.23
C ARG A 146 -4.32 15.34 5.81
N HIS A 147 -4.07 15.04 4.53
CA HIS A 147 -4.25 13.69 3.99
C HIS A 147 -3.27 13.38 2.87
N ALA A 148 -3.08 12.09 2.63
CA ALA A 148 -2.44 11.57 1.43
C ALA A 148 -3.51 11.08 0.45
N CYS A 149 -3.37 11.40 -0.83
CA CYS A 149 -4.32 11.00 -1.87
C CYS A 149 -3.72 9.90 -2.74
N LEU A 150 -4.39 8.75 -2.78
CA LEU A 150 -4.01 7.57 -3.55
C LEU A 150 -4.92 7.46 -4.76
N ALA A 151 -4.34 7.22 -5.93
CA ALA A 151 -5.10 6.92 -7.13
C ALA A 151 -5.51 5.44 -7.13
N ILE A 152 -6.80 5.17 -7.37
CA ILE A 152 -7.34 3.80 -7.45
C ILE A 152 -8.17 3.61 -8.72
N ARG A 153 -8.43 2.35 -9.07
CA ARG A 153 -9.20 2.01 -10.28
C ARG A 153 -10.72 2.02 -10.06
N ASP A 154 -11.16 1.72 -8.84
CA ASP A 154 -12.59 1.54 -8.55
C ASP A 154 -12.91 1.91 -7.10
N VAL A 155 -13.55 3.06 -6.90
CA VAL A 155 -13.99 3.53 -5.58
C VAL A 155 -15.15 2.70 -5.04
N SER A 156 -16.01 2.14 -5.89
CA SER A 156 -17.12 1.29 -5.46
C SER A 156 -16.61 -0.01 -4.83
N LYS A 157 -15.54 -0.60 -5.37
CA LYS A 157 -14.89 -1.78 -4.79
C LYS A 157 -14.25 -1.49 -3.43
N LEU A 158 -13.54 -0.37 -3.29
CA LEU A 158 -12.99 0.01 -1.99
C LEU A 158 -14.10 0.28 -0.98
N LYS A 159 -15.20 0.91 -1.39
CA LYS A 159 -16.38 1.11 -0.54
C LYS A 159 -16.94 -0.21 -0.02
N GLU A 160 -17.10 -1.22 -0.88
CA GLU A 160 -17.55 -2.57 -0.49
C GLU A 160 -16.64 -3.20 0.58
N ILE A 161 -15.31 -3.11 0.39
CA ILE A 161 -14.32 -3.63 1.35
C ILE A 161 -14.45 -2.93 2.71
N LEU A 162 -14.59 -1.59 2.70
CA LEU A 162 -14.74 -0.81 3.93
C LEU A 162 -16.06 -1.10 4.64
N ASP A 163 -17.16 -1.27 3.88
CA ASP A 163 -18.46 -1.66 4.42
C ASP A 163 -18.39 -3.05 5.08
N GLU A 164 -17.77 -4.04 4.44
CA GLU A 164 -17.60 -5.41 4.96
C GLU A 164 -16.76 -5.43 6.24
N ALA A 165 -15.71 -4.60 6.29
CA ALA A 165 -14.87 -4.44 7.48
C ALA A 165 -15.55 -3.62 8.60
N GLY A 166 -16.68 -2.95 8.33
CA GLY A 166 -17.28 -1.98 9.24
C GLY A 166 -16.38 -0.77 9.49
N HIS A 167 -15.48 -0.45 8.57
CA HIS A 167 -14.48 0.59 8.73
C HIS A 167 -15.04 1.96 8.28
N PRO A 168 -15.00 3.01 9.13
CA PRO A 168 -15.63 4.28 8.80
C PRO A 168 -15.01 5.00 7.60
N TYR A 169 -15.85 5.63 6.78
CA TYR A 169 -15.41 6.48 5.69
C TYR A 169 -16.45 7.59 5.40
N THR A 170 -16.03 8.55 4.58
CA THR A 170 -16.93 9.54 3.99
C THR A 170 -16.70 9.60 2.48
N LEU A 171 -17.75 9.87 1.72
CA LEU A 171 -17.63 10.08 0.27
C LEU A 171 -17.29 11.54 -0.05
N SER A 172 -16.73 11.76 -1.24
CA SER A 172 -16.47 13.11 -1.75
C SER A 172 -17.73 13.97 -1.76
N ARG A 173 -17.62 15.19 -1.23
CA ARG A 173 -18.70 16.20 -1.27
C ARG A 173 -18.78 16.95 -2.60
N SER A 174 -17.79 16.73 -3.48
CA SER A 174 -17.73 17.37 -4.81
C SER A 174 -18.48 16.60 -5.90
N GLY A 175 -18.90 15.37 -5.61
CA GLY A 175 -19.48 14.44 -6.61
C GLY A 175 -18.44 13.65 -7.41
N ARG A 176 -17.14 13.94 -7.26
CA ARG A 176 -16.08 13.10 -7.84
C ARG A 176 -16.08 11.70 -7.22
N PRO A 177 -15.72 10.65 -7.97
CA PRO A 177 -15.50 9.31 -7.41
C PRO A 177 -14.26 9.33 -6.51
N ALA A 178 -14.48 9.67 -5.24
CA ALA A 178 -13.45 9.62 -4.21
C ALA A 178 -14.05 9.27 -2.84
N ILE A 179 -13.27 8.56 -2.04
CA ILE A 179 -13.61 8.11 -0.69
C ILE A 179 -12.49 8.52 0.26
N PHE A 180 -12.87 8.89 1.48
CA PHE A 180 -11.95 9.31 2.54
C PHE A 180 -12.15 8.40 3.73
N THR A 181 -11.08 7.77 4.20
CA THR A 181 -11.07 6.99 5.44
C THR A 181 -9.84 7.35 6.26
N ARG A 182 -9.73 6.80 7.47
CA ARG A 182 -8.60 7.00 8.36
C ARG A 182 -7.96 5.66 8.68
N ASP A 183 -6.64 5.65 8.81
CA ASP A 183 -5.95 4.51 9.37
C ASP A 183 -6.16 4.41 10.90
N PRO A 184 -5.63 3.37 11.58
CA PRO A 184 -5.78 3.19 13.03
C PRO A 184 -5.30 4.39 13.88
N ASP A 185 -4.35 5.17 13.35
CA ASP A 185 -3.72 6.33 14.00
C ASP A 185 -4.32 7.67 13.53
N ALA A 186 -5.55 7.63 12.99
CA ALA A 186 -6.32 8.76 12.52
C ALA A 186 -5.65 9.57 11.39
N ASN A 187 -4.68 9.03 10.67
CA ASN A 187 -4.15 9.65 9.45
C ASN A 187 -5.22 9.56 8.35
N ALA A 188 -5.62 10.70 7.79
CA ALA A 188 -6.61 10.72 6.72
C ALA A 188 -5.99 10.27 5.40
N LEU A 189 -6.68 9.37 4.71
CA LEU A 189 -6.37 8.89 3.37
C LEU A 189 -7.52 9.23 2.44
N GLU A 190 -7.21 9.87 1.32
CA GLU A 190 -8.12 10.05 0.19
C GLU A 190 -7.81 8.99 -0.86
N PHE A 191 -8.84 8.41 -1.46
CA PHE A 191 -8.71 7.53 -2.60
C PHE A 191 -9.54 8.10 -3.74
N THR A 192 -8.89 8.57 -4.80
CA THR A 192 -9.54 9.13 -6.00
C THR A 192 -9.47 8.13 -7.14
N GLN A 193 -10.61 7.89 -7.78
CA GLN A 193 -10.64 7.06 -8.98
C GLN A 193 -9.96 7.77 -10.15
N VAL A 194 -9.10 7.05 -10.86
CA VAL A 194 -8.49 7.49 -12.12
C VAL A 194 -8.84 6.51 -13.23
N ASP A 195 -9.02 7.05 -14.44
CA ASP A 195 -9.39 6.28 -15.65
C ASP A 195 -8.18 5.50 -16.25
#